data_AF-A0A2H6ABY8-F1
#
_entry.id   AF-A0A2H6ABY8-F1
#
_cell.length_a   1.000
_cell.length_b   1.000
_cell.length_c   1.000
_cell.angle_alpha   90.00
_cell.angle_beta   90.00
_cell.angle_gamma   90.00
#
_symmetry.space_group_name_H-M   'P 1'
#
loop_
_entity.id
_entity.type
_entity.pdbx_description
1 polymer ?
#
loop_
_entity_poly.entity_id
_entity_poly.type
_entity_poly.pdbx_seq_one_letter_code
_entity_poly.pdbx_strand_id
1 'polypeptide(L)'
;MSLELEPQMLGNRGHMNPPPSVLFVAYEASQMELFIQIAQSLRLQSCIVPILYCPYALPNEMSYRRACTEAGIEYLQEHTVHGGRNAFSEEVEVLAIRYSEPAVEVYPHVRPDLQEWLAKLSGYVDSAAVMHLWNRRARTRAQVQKVLEDWEKELSEQEYSDTLQRFAFWLETYLTELCVARALVSQRQVGAIILAEHIAERDSVVWMRVAAEEGIVPVVLTQHTISRQATFETYKGQADYRADSPANALFLRYFPQYRHDFHEVGLVRLPAPQALAQEWWVLSMPRPWIANGEPLTGVWLESRYLAQLYMREGVRPSYIRVVGSPQLDKLAQVIRPPVYAEKSEVLREIGLDPSQPFIVCALPANLYPRRKANRWNSYEELVCDYLEQLRQLKHVRVVCALHPSAQESLTELLEARQFPYIRGKLPAVLPHAKAYLISGSSTGAWALACGVPVINYDVYELGHQLGPEEHGIYTIRRLEELREVLQDIDDYFAPVEGRKKTHRLAELAQRAKKHAAYYGELDGRCMERIIGGICELIRRRIPVPSDKQRKEREIGQCQALLRKLRSVIAVPG
;
A
#
# COMPACT_ATOMS: atom_id res chain seq x y z
N MET A 1 -15.28 46.44 -4.70
CA MET A 1 -15.51 46.04 -6.09
C MET A 1 -16.38 44.81 -6.08
N SER A 2 -17.68 45.02 -6.22
CA SER A 2 -18.71 43.99 -6.28
C SER A 2 -18.72 43.45 -7.70
N LEU A 3 -18.33 42.19 -7.90
CA LEU A 3 -18.47 41.51 -9.19
C LEU A 3 -19.92 41.02 -9.29
N GLU A 4 -20.76 41.79 -9.98
CA GLU A 4 -22.07 41.35 -10.46
C GLU A 4 -21.83 40.32 -11.58
N LEU A 5 -22.15 39.06 -11.31
CA LEU A 5 -22.22 38.01 -12.32
C LEU A 5 -23.58 38.11 -13.03
N GLU A 6 -23.56 38.34 -14.35
CA GLU A 6 -24.75 38.44 -15.19
C GLU A 6 -25.57 37.12 -15.21
N PRO A 7 -26.89 37.18 -14.98
CA PRO A 7 -27.77 36.01 -14.96
C PRO A 7 -28.36 35.69 -16.34
N GLN A 8 -27.55 35.24 -17.31
CA GLN A 8 -28.04 34.83 -18.65
C GLN A 8 -27.71 33.39 -19.09
N MET A 9 -27.37 32.48 -18.16
CA MET A 9 -27.07 31.06 -18.49
C MET A 9 -27.94 30.05 -17.72
N LEU A 10 -29.24 30.32 -17.53
CA LEU A 10 -30.20 29.39 -16.89
C LEU A 10 -31.16 28.73 -17.90
N GLY A 11 -30.67 28.43 -19.11
CA GLY A 11 -31.43 27.87 -20.22
C GLY A 11 -31.14 26.39 -20.52
N ASN A 12 -30.94 25.56 -19.49
CA ASN A 12 -31.08 24.10 -19.55
C ASN A 12 -30.81 23.54 -18.15
N ARG A 13 -31.84 23.32 -17.33
CA ARG A 13 -31.71 22.46 -16.15
C ARG A 13 -31.67 21.01 -16.64
N GLY A 14 -30.61 20.66 -17.37
CA GLY A 14 -30.26 19.27 -17.64
C GLY A 14 -30.19 18.54 -16.31
N HIS A 15 -30.63 17.27 -16.30
CA HIS A 15 -30.58 16.42 -15.11
C HIS A 15 -29.19 16.53 -14.46
N MET A 16 -29.10 17.32 -13.39
CA MET A 16 -27.84 17.51 -12.71
C MET A 16 -27.66 16.28 -11.83
N ASN A 17 -26.61 15.51 -12.10
CA ASN A 17 -26.28 14.32 -11.34
C ASN A 17 -25.65 14.73 -9.99
N PRO A 18 -25.76 13.90 -8.95
CA PRO A 18 -24.97 14.09 -7.74
C PRO A 18 -23.47 14.11 -8.07
N PRO A 19 -22.63 14.79 -7.27
CA PRO A 19 -21.20 14.88 -7.54
C PRO A 19 -20.57 13.48 -7.63
N PRO A 20 -19.64 13.25 -8.58
CA PRO A 20 -18.93 11.98 -8.65
C PRO A 20 -18.08 11.78 -7.38
N SER A 21 -17.94 10.53 -6.96
CA SER A 21 -17.10 10.17 -5.81
C SER A 21 -15.86 9.40 -6.24
N VAL A 22 -14.78 9.47 -5.45
CA VAL A 22 -13.66 8.54 -5.51
C VAL A 22 -13.59 7.76 -4.20
N LEU A 23 -13.37 6.45 -4.29
CA LEU A 23 -13.21 5.59 -3.14
C LEU A 23 -11.72 5.24 -2.94
N PHE A 24 -11.16 5.64 -1.82
CA PHE A 24 -9.84 5.23 -1.36
C PHE A 24 -10.00 4.07 -0.37
N VAL A 25 -9.38 2.93 -0.64
CA VAL A 25 -9.42 1.74 0.24
C VAL A 25 -8.06 1.54 0.88
N ALA A 26 -7.98 1.79 2.19
CA ALA A 26 -6.77 1.69 2.99
C ALA A 26 -6.86 0.54 3.99
N TYR A 27 -5.73 -0.12 4.21
CA TYR A 27 -5.59 -1.31 5.03
C TYR A 27 -4.65 -1.13 6.22
N GLU A 28 -3.81 -0.09 6.17
CA GLU A 28 -2.78 0.18 7.16
C GLU A 28 -2.68 1.68 7.47
N ALA A 29 -2.18 1.99 8.67
CA ALA A 29 -2.00 3.35 9.17
C ALA A 29 -1.19 4.26 8.23
N SER A 30 -0.12 3.76 7.63
CA SER A 30 0.73 4.50 6.68
C SER A 30 -0.03 4.91 5.42
N GLN A 31 -0.96 4.08 4.97
CA GLN A 31 -1.78 4.30 3.78
C GLN A 31 -2.85 5.36 4.05
N MET A 32 -3.38 5.42 5.27
CA MET A 32 -4.35 6.44 5.70
C MET A 32 -3.79 7.86 5.53
N GLU A 33 -2.59 8.12 6.04
CA GLU A 33 -1.97 9.46 5.92
C GLU A 33 -1.77 9.88 4.46
N LEU A 34 -1.32 8.95 3.62
CA LEU A 34 -1.16 9.17 2.20
C LEU A 34 -2.50 9.53 1.52
N PHE A 35 -3.53 8.73 1.76
CA PHE A 35 -4.83 8.93 1.12
C PHE A 35 -5.56 10.16 1.66
N ILE A 36 -5.43 10.52 2.94
CA ILE A 36 -5.94 11.79 3.47
C ILE A 36 -5.28 12.97 2.73
N GLN A 37 -3.96 12.95 2.56
CA GLN A 37 -3.26 14.03 1.87
C GLN A 37 -3.72 14.17 0.39
N ILE A 38 -3.88 13.05 -0.32
CA ILE A 38 -4.38 13.06 -1.70
C ILE A 38 -5.84 13.53 -1.75
N ALA A 39 -6.71 12.96 -0.92
CA ALA A 39 -8.13 13.28 -0.88
C ALA A 39 -8.39 14.74 -0.52
N GLN A 40 -7.64 15.31 0.44
CA GLN A 40 -7.69 16.73 0.76
C GLN A 40 -7.31 17.59 -0.46
N SER A 41 -6.22 17.22 -1.14
CA SER A 41 -5.77 17.93 -2.35
C SER A 41 -6.80 17.84 -3.48
N LEU A 42 -7.44 16.68 -3.65
CA LEU A 42 -8.52 16.47 -4.60
C LEU A 42 -9.73 17.35 -4.28
N ARG A 43 -10.13 17.39 -3.01
CA ARG A 43 -11.28 18.14 -2.53
C ARG A 43 -11.11 19.65 -2.72
N LEU A 44 -9.90 20.16 -2.55
CA LEU A 44 -9.58 21.58 -2.77
C LEU A 44 -9.56 21.98 -4.25
N GLN A 45 -9.42 21.02 -5.17
CA GLN A 45 -9.19 21.28 -6.61
C GLN A 45 -10.33 20.80 -7.51
N SER A 46 -11.34 20.11 -6.97
CA SER A 46 -12.42 19.52 -7.76
C SER A 46 -13.72 19.43 -6.98
N CYS A 47 -14.82 19.15 -7.69
CA CYS A 47 -16.11 18.84 -7.09
C CYS A 47 -16.22 17.39 -6.58
N ILE A 48 -15.20 16.55 -6.83
CA ILE A 48 -15.22 15.12 -6.50
C ILE A 48 -15.31 14.96 -4.98
N VAL A 49 -16.14 14.02 -4.53
CA VAL A 49 -16.27 13.66 -3.11
C VAL A 49 -15.31 12.52 -2.81
N PRO A 50 -14.23 12.74 -2.04
CA PRO A 50 -13.36 11.66 -1.61
C PRO A 50 -14.01 10.90 -0.46
N ILE A 51 -14.05 9.58 -0.59
CA ILE A 51 -14.48 8.64 0.45
C ILE A 51 -13.26 7.80 0.81
N LEU A 52 -12.87 7.80 2.07
CA LEU A 52 -11.84 6.94 2.61
C LEU A 52 -12.50 5.80 3.38
N TYR A 53 -12.28 4.58 2.92
CA TYR A 53 -12.81 3.38 3.52
C TYR A 53 -11.68 2.52 4.09
N CYS A 54 -11.87 2.05 5.33
CA CYS A 54 -11.01 1.08 5.96
C CYS A 54 -11.81 -0.16 6.41
N PRO A 55 -11.52 -1.35 5.86
CA PRO A 55 -12.21 -2.58 6.25
C PRO A 55 -11.72 -3.11 7.60
N TYR A 56 -10.68 -2.53 8.20
CA TYR A 56 -10.07 -3.05 9.43
C TYR A 56 -10.12 -2.02 10.56
N ALA A 57 -10.10 -2.52 11.79
CA ALA A 57 -9.88 -1.66 12.95
C ALA A 57 -8.40 -1.25 12.99
N LEU A 58 -8.14 0.04 12.77
CA LEU A 58 -6.79 0.61 12.87
C LEU A 58 -6.57 1.21 14.26
N PRO A 59 -5.33 1.11 14.81
CA PRO A 59 -4.95 1.91 15.96
C PRO A 59 -5.18 3.39 15.68
N ASN A 60 -5.61 4.16 16.68
CA ASN A 60 -5.86 5.60 16.56
C ASN A 60 -6.96 6.01 15.56
N GLU A 61 -7.96 5.16 15.33
CA GLU A 61 -9.13 5.45 14.47
C GLU A 61 -9.67 6.89 14.64
N MET A 62 -9.86 7.33 15.89
CA MET A 62 -10.41 8.66 16.17
C MET A 62 -9.57 9.80 15.60
N SER A 63 -8.25 9.61 15.52
CA SER A 63 -7.35 10.57 14.89
C SER A 63 -7.56 10.63 13.38
N TYR A 64 -7.74 9.49 12.72
CA TYR A 64 -8.03 9.45 11.29
C TYR A 64 -9.40 10.04 10.96
N ARG A 65 -10.43 9.72 11.76
CA ARG A 65 -11.78 10.28 11.60
C ARG A 65 -11.79 11.80 11.75
N ARG A 66 -11.03 12.33 12.72
CA ARG A 66 -10.85 13.77 12.91
C ARG A 66 -10.14 14.39 11.70
N ALA A 67 -9.02 13.84 11.28
CA ALA A 67 -8.26 14.33 10.12
C ALA A 67 -9.09 14.32 8.83
N CYS A 68 -9.91 13.28 8.60
CA CYS A 68 -10.83 13.22 7.47
C CYS A 68 -11.90 14.32 7.55
N THR A 69 -12.54 14.48 8.71
CA THR A 69 -13.54 15.53 8.95
C THR A 69 -12.96 16.92 8.69
N GLU A 70 -11.78 17.22 9.24
CA GLU A 70 -11.08 18.50 9.05
C GLU A 70 -10.70 18.75 7.58
N ALA A 71 -10.40 17.69 6.82
CA ALA A 71 -10.09 17.75 5.40
C ALA A 71 -11.34 17.71 4.48
N GLY A 72 -12.54 17.60 5.03
CA GLY A 72 -13.78 17.46 4.26
C GLY A 72 -13.86 16.13 3.48
N ILE A 73 -13.32 15.06 4.06
CA ILE A 73 -13.29 13.69 3.52
C ILE A 73 -14.29 12.84 4.29
N GLU A 74 -15.05 12.02 3.58
CA GLU A 74 -15.94 11.05 4.22
C GLU A 74 -15.15 9.82 4.66
N TYR A 75 -15.20 9.49 5.94
CA TYR A 75 -14.50 8.34 6.51
C TYR A 75 -15.46 7.23 6.93
N LEU A 76 -15.28 6.05 6.34
CA LEU A 76 -16.07 4.86 6.62
C LEU A 76 -15.16 3.76 7.15
N GLN A 77 -15.60 3.10 8.22
CA GLN A 77 -14.88 1.98 8.80
C GLN A 77 -15.84 0.83 9.04
N GLU A 78 -15.44 -0.36 8.61
CA GLU A 78 -16.32 -1.51 8.74
C GLU A 78 -16.30 -2.12 10.13
N HIS A 79 -15.17 -2.15 10.82
CA HIS A 79 -15.03 -2.87 12.08
C HIS A 79 -14.84 -1.95 13.28
N THR A 80 -15.42 -2.31 14.43
CA THR A 80 -15.15 -1.64 15.70
C THR A 80 -13.77 -2.03 16.24
N VAL A 81 -13.21 -1.20 17.12
CA VAL A 81 -11.97 -1.51 17.87
C VAL A 81 -12.07 -2.76 18.74
N HIS A 82 -13.29 -3.25 19.03
CA HIS A 82 -13.55 -4.44 19.85
C HIS A 82 -13.82 -5.70 19.03
N GLY A 83 -13.74 -5.62 17.69
CA GLY A 83 -14.19 -6.67 16.79
C GLY A 83 -15.70 -6.62 16.55
N GLY A 84 -16.13 -7.04 15.36
CA GLY A 84 -17.51 -6.91 14.89
C GLY A 84 -17.69 -5.73 13.94
N ARG A 85 -18.77 -5.77 13.15
CA ARG A 85 -19.07 -4.79 12.10
C ARG A 85 -19.89 -3.60 12.62
N ASN A 86 -19.57 -2.40 12.16
CA ASN A 86 -20.38 -1.19 12.34
C ASN A 86 -21.71 -1.31 11.57
N ALA A 87 -22.66 -0.41 11.86
CA ALA A 87 -23.88 -0.21 11.07
C ALA A 87 -23.57 0.45 9.72
N PHE A 88 -22.69 -0.18 8.94
CA PHE A 88 -22.12 0.37 7.72
C PHE A 88 -23.18 0.76 6.69
N SER A 89 -24.27 0.00 6.59
CA SER A 89 -25.40 0.34 5.71
C SER A 89 -26.03 1.67 6.07
N GLU A 90 -26.16 1.99 7.36
CA GLU A 90 -26.73 3.27 7.82
C GLU A 90 -25.80 4.43 7.49
N GLU A 91 -24.48 4.27 7.68
CA GLU A 91 -23.50 5.29 7.28
C GLU A 91 -23.55 5.53 5.77
N VAL A 92 -23.66 4.47 4.97
CA VAL A 92 -23.81 4.58 3.51
C VAL A 92 -25.17 5.15 3.11
N GLU A 93 -26.22 5.09 3.91
CA GLU A 93 -27.46 5.83 3.60
C GLU A 93 -27.34 7.32 3.95
N VAL A 94 -26.73 7.64 5.11
CA VAL A 94 -26.57 9.01 5.60
C VAL A 94 -25.81 9.89 4.60
N LEU A 95 -24.71 9.41 4.01
CA LEU A 95 -24.01 10.27 3.06
C LEU A 95 -24.85 10.47 1.78
N ALA A 96 -25.89 9.67 1.52
CA ALA A 96 -26.56 9.56 0.19
C ALA A 96 -27.55 10.67 0.12
N ILE A 97 -28.21 10.86 1.25
CA ILE A 97 -28.95 12.04 1.60
C ILE A 97 -28.04 13.28 1.52
N ARG A 98 -26.86 13.27 2.18
CA ARG A 98 -25.94 14.43 2.22
C ARG A 98 -25.49 14.93 0.85
N TYR A 99 -25.22 14.02 -0.09
CA TYR A 99 -24.73 14.33 -1.44
C TYR A 99 -25.78 14.08 -2.54
N SER A 100 -27.06 14.15 -2.18
CA SER A 100 -28.16 14.02 -3.14
C SER A 100 -28.33 15.27 -4.01
N GLU A 101 -27.85 16.42 -3.54
CA GLU A 101 -27.91 17.67 -4.30
C GLU A 101 -26.88 17.68 -5.43
N PRO A 102 -27.25 18.14 -6.63
CA PRO A 102 -26.32 18.18 -7.74
C PRO A 102 -25.22 19.23 -7.55
N ALA A 103 -24.03 18.94 -8.08
CA ALA A 103 -22.90 19.86 -8.06
C ALA A 103 -22.47 20.26 -9.48
N VAL A 104 -22.00 21.48 -9.63
CA VAL A 104 -21.32 21.89 -10.86
C VAL A 104 -20.01 21.10 -10.97
N GLU A 105 -19.82 20.41 -12.09
CA GLU A 105 -18.57 19.68 -12.32
C GLU A 105 -17.41 20.66 -12.48
N VAL A 106 -16.53 20.68 -11.48
CA VAL A 106 -15.28 21.44 -11.49
C VAL A 106 -14.15 20.44 -11.45
N TYR A 107 -13.31 20.49 -12.47
CA TYR A 107 -12.06 19.73 -12.51
C TYR A 107 -10.88 20.68 -12.65
N PRO A 108 -9.70 20.32 -12.12
CA PRO A 108 -8.52 21.14 -12.25
C PRO A 108 -8.13 21.30 -13.72
N HIS A 109 -7.65 22.49 -14.07
CA HIS A 109 -6.99 22.69 -15.35
C HIS A 109 -5.68 21.89 -15.36
N VAL A 110 -5.57 20.96 -16.29
CA VAL A 110 -4.39 20.10 -16.43
C VAL A 110 -3.46 20.71 -17.46
N ARG A 111 -2.17 20.83 -17.13
CA ARG A 111 -1.15 21.33 -18.07
C ARG A 111 -1.05 20.45 -19.32
N PRO A 112 -0.66 21.00 -20.49
CA PRO A 112 -0.55 20.23 -21.73
C PRO A 112 0.38 19.01 -21.65
N ASP A 113 1.54 19.15 -20.99
CA ASP A 113 2.49 18.04 -20.81
C ASP A 113 1.89 16.90 -19.97
N LEU A 114 1.07 17.25 -18.98
CA LEU A 114 0.37 16.26 -18.17
C LEU A 114 -0.83 15.66 -18.92
N GLN A 115 -1.53 16.41 -19.77
CA GLN A 115 -2.62 15.87 -20.60
C GLN A 115 -2.11 14.75 -21.53
N GLU A 116 -0.93 14.91 -22.13
CA GLU A 116 -0.32 13.86 -22.96
C GLU A 116 -0.01 12.59 -22.15
N TRP A 117 0.44 12.77 -20.89
CA TRP A 117 0.66 11.66 -19.98
C TRP A 117 -0.67 10.96 -19.60
N LEU A 118 -1.70 11.74 -19.28
CA LEU A 118 -3.04 11.23 -18.95
C LEU A 118 -3.70 10.49 -20.12
N ALA A 119 -3.46 10.93 -21.35
CA ALA A 119 -3.93 10.24 -22.56
C ALA A 119 -3.39 8.80 -22.65
N LYS A 120 -2.21 8.52 -22.06
CA LYS A 120 -1.55 7.21 -22.06
C LYS A 120 -1.93 6.33 -20.86
N LEU A 121 -2.76 6.80 -19.94
CA LEU A 121 -3.31 5.95 -18.89
C LEU A 121 -4.14 4.85 -19.54
N SER A 122 -3.82 3.60 -19.23
CA SER A 122 -4.60 2.45 -19.67
C SER A 122 -6.03 2.62 -19.18
N GLY A 123 -6.97 2.72 -20.13
CA GLY A 123 -8.38 2.89 -19.86
C GLY A 123 -9.11 1.56 -19.90
N TYR A 124 -9.98 1.39 -18.92
CA TYR A 124 -11.11 0.47 -18.81
C TYR A 124 -10.90 -1.02 -19.05
N VAL A 125 -11.64 -1.79 -18.25
CA VAL A 125 -11.88 -3.19 -18.52
C VAL A 125 -12.64 -3.26 -19.84
N ASP A 126 -12.04 -3.91 -20.83
CA ASP A 126 -12.71 -4.28 -22.08
C ASP A 126 -14.05 -4.96 -21.73
N SER A 127 -15.16 -4.57 -22.36
CA SER A 127 -16.45 -5.20 -22.14
C SER A 127 -16.38 -6.71 -22.40
N ALA A 128 -15.50 -7.15 -23.30
CA ALA A 128 -15.19 -8.56 -23.50
C ALA A 128 -14.57 -9.22 -22.25
N ALA A 129 -13.71 -8.52 -21.51
CA ALA A 129 -13.14 -9.03 -20.26
C ALA A 129 -14.21 -9.19 -19.16
N VAL A 130 -15.17 -8.27 -19.08
CA VAL A 130 -16.35 -8.41 -18.20
C VAL A 130 -17.19 -9.63 -18.60
N MET A 131 -17.46 -9.82 -19.90
CA MET A 131 -18.19 -10.99 -20.40
C MET A 131 -17.41 -12.30 -20.15
N HIS A 132 -16.08 -12.30 -20.30
CA HIS A 132 -15.23 -13.44 -20.00
C HIS A 132 -15.30 -13.84 -18.53
N LEU A 133 -15.28 -12.88 -17.60
CA LEU A 133 -15.48 -13.13 -16.17
C LEU A 133 -16.83 -13.82 -15.92
N TRP A 134 -17.87 -13.45 -16.65
CA TRP A 134 -19.20 -14.06 -16.51
C TRP A 134 -19.25 -15.49 -17.07
N ASN A 135 -18.66 -15.71 -18.24
CA ASN A 135 -18.56 -17.04 -18.85
C ASN A 135 -17.70 -18.01 -18.03
N ARG A 136 -16.72 -17.50 -17.27
CA ARG A 136 -15.89 -18.32 -16.37
C ARG A 136 -16.70 -18.87 -15.19
N ARG A 137 -17.74 -18.17 -14.72
CA ARG A 137 -18.50 -18.51 -13.51
C ARG A 137 -19.09 -19.92 -13.52
N ALA A 138 -19.78 -20.33 -14.59
CA ALA A 138 -20.41 -21.64 -14.64
C ALA A 138 -19.37 -22.78 -14.55
N ARG A 139 -18.25 -22.63 -15.26
CA ARG A 139 -17.13 -23.58 -15.21
C ARG A 139 -16.48 -23.61 -13.84
N THR A 140 -16.18 -22.45 -13.25
CA THR A 140 -15.59 -22.38 -11.92
C THR A 140 -16.49 -23.00 -10.87
N ARG A 141 -17.81 -22.76 -10.90
CA ARG A 141 -18.75 -23.38 -9.96
C ARG A 141 -18.83 -24.90 -10.11
N ALA A 142 -18.73 -25.42 -11.33
CA ALA A 142 -18.62 -26.87 -11.55
C ALA A 142 -17.33 -27.43 -10.96
N GLN A 143 -16.20 -26.72 -11.07
CA GLN A 143 -14.94 -27.13 -10.42
C GLN A 143 -15.03 -27.06 -8.89
N VAL A 144 -15.66 -26.01 -8.34
CA VAL A 144 -15.91 -25.91 -6.90
C VAL A 144 -16.71 -27.10 -6.39
N GLN A 145 -17.77 -27.49 -7.12
CA GLN A 145 -18.58 -28.65 -6.77
C GLN A 145 -17.75 -29.95 -6.74
N LYS A 146 -16.82 -30.13 -7.70
CA LYS A 146 -15.90 -31.28 -7.70
C LYS A 146 -14.93 -31.27 -6.50
N VAL A 147 -14.42 -30.11 -6.11
CA VAL A 147 -13.58 -30.01 -4.89
C VAL A 147 -14.37 -30.43 -3.66
N LEU A 148 -15.63 -29.99 -3.52
CA LEU A 148 -16.49 -30.38 -2.40
C LEU A 148 -16.75 -31.90 -2.38
N GLU A 149 -16.98 -32.52 -3.54
CA GLU A 149 -17.15 -33.97 -3.68
C GLU A 149 -15.88 -34.75 -3.33
N ASP A 150 -14.71 -34.26 -3.72
CA ASP A 150 -13.43 -34.89 -3.39
C ASP A 150 -13.11 -34.72 -1.90
N TRP A 151 -13.43 -33.56 -1.30
CA TRP A 151 -13.34 -33.36 0.15
C TRP A 151 -14.20 -34.34 0.93
N GLU A 152 -15.46 -34.56 0.50
CA GLU A 152 -16.37 -35.52 1.14
C GLU A 152 -15.87 -36.97 1.07
N LYS A 153 -15.19 -37.34 -0.02
CA LYS A 153 -14.70 -38.71 -0.24
C LYS A 153 -13.34 -39.01 0.38
N GLU A 154 -12.44 -38.02 0.38
CA GLU A 154 -11.02 -38.25 0.67
C GLU A 154 -10.54 -37.67 2.01
N LEU A 155 -11.27 -36.74 2.62
CA LEU A 155 -10.93 -36.23 3.96
C LEU A 155 -11.49 -37.14 5.06
N SER A 156 -10.84 -37.16 6.23
CA SER A 156 -11.47 -37.72 7.42
C SER A 156 -12.71 -36.91 7.80
N GLU A 157 -13.65 -37.52 8.54
CA GLU A 157 -14.89 -36.85 8.95
C GLU A 157 -14.65 -35.52 9.69
N GLN A 158 -13.68 -35.50 10.62
CA GLN A 158 -13.30 -34.29 11.35
C GLN A 158 -12.71 -33.23 10.42
N GLU A 159 -11.75 -33.59 9.58
CA GLU A 159 -11.13 -32.66 8.63
C GLU A 159 -12.15 -32.11 7.63
N TYR A 160 -13.07 -32.94 7.15
CA TYR A 160 -14.16 -32.55 6.27
C TYR A 160 -15.07 -31.53 6.93
N SER A 161 -15.55 -31.82 8.15
CA SER A 161 -16.41 -30.91 8.93
C SER A 161 -15.74 -29.56 9.17
N ASP A 162 -14.49 -29.54 9.65
CA ASP A 162 -13.74 -28.31 9.91
C ASP A 162 -13.49 -27.51 8.62
N THR A 163 -13.14 -28.19 7.53
CA THR A 163 -12.92 -27.58 6.21
C THR A 163 -14.21 -26.96 5.67
N LEU A 164 -15.35 -27.64 5.80
CA LEU A 164 -16.65 -27.13 5.39
C LEU A 164 -17.11 -25.94 6.22
N GLN A 165 -16.92 -25.97 7.54
CA GLN A 165 -17.24 -24.84 8.41
C GLN A 165 -16.46 -23.58 8.01
N ARG A 166 -15.14 -23.73 7.77
CA ARG A 166 -14.29 -22.63 7.29
C ARG A 166 -14.71 -22.14 5.91
N PHE A 167 -15.10 -23.03 5.00
CA PHE A 167 -15.57 -22.66 3.66
C PHE A 167 -16.89 -21.88 3.73
N ALA A 168 -17.85 -22.35 4.53
CA ALA A 168 -19.13 -21.68 4.75
C ALA A 168 -18.94 -20.28 5.37
N PHE A 169 -18.04 -20.15 6.34
CA PHE A 169 -17.65 -18.87 6.92
C PHE A 169 -17.18 -17.88 5.84
N TRP A 170 -16.17 -18.26 5.04
CA TRP A 170 -15.65 -17.38 4.00
C TRP A 170 -16.66 -17.05 2.91
N LEU A 171 -17.55 -17.99 2.57
CA LEU A 171 -18.61 -17.78 1.60
C LEU A 171 -19.60 -16.69 2.07
N GLU A 172 -19.95 -16.70 3.35
CA GLU A 172 -20.80 -15.70 4.02
C GLU A 172 -20.10 -14.35 4.21
N THR A 173 -18.80 -14.37 4.54
CA THR A 173 -17.97 -13.16 4.59
C THR A 173 -18.00 -12.45 3.24
N TYR A 174 -17.62 -13.12 2.15
CA TYR A 174 -17.59 -12.52 0.81
C TYR A 174 -18.96 -12.09 0.29
N LEU A 175 -20.03 -12.80 0.66
CA LEU A 175 -21.40 -12.34 0.37
C LEU A 175 -21.64 -10.95 0.96
N THR A 176 -21.27 -10.76 2.23
CA THR A 176 -21.49 -9.49 2.91
C THR A 176 -20.63 -8.39 2.31
N GLU A 177 -19.34 -8.65 2.10
CA GLU A 177 -18.42 -7.70 1.47
C GLU A 177 -18.92 -7.25 0.09
N LEU A 178 -19.43 -8.18 -0.73
CA LEU A 178 -20.00 -7.85 -2.04
C LEU A 178 -21.25 -6.97 -1.94
N CYS A 179 -22.12 -7.23 -0.96
CA CYS A 179 -23.30 -6.39 -0.73
C CYS A 179 -22.89 -4.97 -0.31
N VAL A 180 -21.96 -4.86 0.63
CA VAL A 180 -21.38 -3.61 1.11
C VAL A 180 -20.75 -2.81 -0.03
N ALA A 181 -19.84 -3.43 -0.77
CA ALA A 181 -19.14 -2.79 -1.87
C ALA A 181 -20.09 -2.33 -2.99
N ARG A 182 -21.09 -3.16 -3.34
CA ARG A 182 -22.12 -2.79 -4.34
C ARG A 182 -22.98 -1.62 -3.86
N ALA A 183 -23.41 -1.62 -2.61
CA ALA A 183 -24.21 -0.54 -2.04
C ALA A 183 -23.42 0.77 -2.07
N LEU A 184 -22.17 0.76 -1.58
CA LEU A 184 -21.32 1.93 -1.57
C LEU A 184 -21.07 2.48 -2.98
N VAL A 185 -20.66 1.61 -3.91
CA VAL A 185 -20.34 2.05 -5.28
C VAL A 185 -21.55 2.64 -6.00
N SER A 186 -22.70 1.97 -5.91
CA SER A 186 -23.92 2.40 -6.62
C SER A 186 -24.56 3.64 -6.00
N GLN A 187 -24.67 3.71 -4.67
CA GLN A 187 -25.34 4.83 -3.99
C GLN A 187 -24.51 6.12 -3.98
N ARG A 188 -23.18 6.03 -4.15
CA ARG A 188 -22.25 7.18 -4.12
C ARG A 188 -21.85 7.70 -5.49
N GLN A 189 -22.29 7.07 -6.58
CA GLN A 189 -21.74 7.33 -7.91
C GLN A 189 -20.20 7.29 -7.90
N VAL A 190 -19.62 6.24 -7.31
CA VAL A 190 -18.15 6.08 -7.33
C VAL A 190 -17.69 5.98 -8.78
N GLY A 191 -16.83 6.90 -9.21
CA GLY A 191 -16.26 6.93 -10.56
C GLY A 191 -14.89 6.27 -10.67
N ALA A 192 -14.16 6.16 -9.56
CA ALA A 192 -12.85 5.52 -9.48
C ALA A 192 -12.63 4.88 -8.10
N ILE A 193 -11.89 3.76 -8.07
CA ILE A 193 -11.46 3.11 -6.83
C ILE A 193 -9.94 3.09 -6.78
N ILE A 194 -9.37 3.65 -5.72
CA ILE A 194 -7.94 3.71 -5.45
C ILE A 194 -7.64 2.79 -4.27
N LEU A 195 -7.00 1.67 -4.55
CA LEU A 195 -6.60 0.67 -3.58
C LEU A 195 -5.17 0.96 -3.10
N ALA A 196 -4.89 0.81 -1.81
CA ALA A 196 -3.51 0.88 -1.33
C ALA A 196 -2.69 -0.37 -1.68
N GLU A 197 -3.36 -1.50 -1.84
CA GLU A 197 -2.80 -2.77 -2.30
C GLU A 197 -3.91 -3.69 -2.85
N HIS A 198 -3.52 -4.66 -3.67
CA HIS A 198 -4.37 -5.72 -4.17
C HIS A 198 -3.67 -7.06 -4.00
N ILE A 199 -4.10 -7.82 -3.00
CA ILE A 199 -3.55 -9.14 -2.67
C ILE A 199 -4.68 -10.13 -2.39
N ALA A 200 -4.37 -11.41 -2.52
CA ALA A 200 -5.37 -12.49 -2.43
C ALA A 200 -6.06 -12.56 -1.05
N GLU A 201 -5.39 -12.14 0.01
CA GLU A 201 -5.88 -12.24 1.39
C GLU A 201 -6.94 -11.19 1.73
N ARG A 202 -6.94 -10.05 1.01
CA ARG A 202 -7.75 -8.88 1.35
C ARG A 202 -9.05 -8.84 0.55
N ASP A 203 -10.01 -8.07 1.05
CA ASP A 203 -11.25 -7.70 0.35
C ASP A 203 -11.00 -6.93 -0.96
N SER A 204 -9.76 -6.54 -1.29
CA SER A 204 -9.39 -5.90 -2.55
C SER A 204 -9.96 -6.62 -3.78
N VAL A 205 -10.06 -7.96 -3.74
CA VAL A 205 -10.69 -8.78 -4.78
C VAL A 205 -12.19 -8.49 -4.97
N VAL A 206 -12.90 -8.12 -3.91
CA VAL A 206 -14.30 -7.70 -3.92
C VAL A 206 -14.43 -6.36 -4.62
N TRP A 207 -13.59 -5.39 -4.27
CA TRP A 207 -13.57 -4.07 -4.92
C TRP A 207 -13.26 -4.17 -6.40
N MET A 208 -12.30 -5.02 -6.78
CA MET A 208 -12.00 -5.33 -8.19
C MET A 208 -13.21 -5.88 -8.94
N ARG A 209 -13.93 -6.82 -8.30
CA ARG A 209 -15.13 -7.42 -8.90
C ARG A 209 -16.25 -6.40 -9.07
N VAL A 210 -16.53 -5.59 -8.06
CA VAL A 210 -17.57 -4.56 -8.12
C VAL A 210 -17.20 -3.48 -9.13
N ALA A 211 -15.93 -3.07 -9.20
CA ALA A 211 -15.46 -2.12 -10.19
C ALA A 211 -15.76 -2.61 -11.63
N ALA A 212 -15.45 -3.88 -11.92
CA ALA A 212 -15.75 -4.49 -13.21
C ALA A 212 -17.25 -4.60 -13.50
N GLU A 213 -18.09 -4.84 -12.48
CA GLU A 213 -19.55 -4.86 -12.63
C GLU A 213 -20.15 -3.48 -12.95
N GLU A 214 -19.50 -2.41 -12.50
CA GLU A 214 -19.99 -1.03 -12.56
C GLU A 214 -19.25 -0.15 -13.58
N GLY A 215 -18.32 -0.75 -14.34
CA GLY A 215 -17.52 -0.06 -15.37
C GLY A 215 -16.51 0.94 -14.81
N ILE A 216 -16.10 0.75 -13.55
CA ILE A 216 -15.18 1.62 -12.84
C ILE A 216 -13.76 1.10 -13.02
N VAL A 217 -12.80 2.01 -13.06
CA VAL A 217 -11.37 1.67 -13.09
C VAL A 217 -10.84 1.54 -11.67
N PRO A 218 -10.41 0.34 -11.24
CA PRO A 218 -9.63 0.19 -10.03
C PRO A 218 -8.13 0.39 -10.34
N VAL A 219 -7.48 1.20 -9.51
CA VAL A 219 -6.02 1.43 -9.54
C VAL A 219 -5.44 1.13 -8.18
N VAL A 220 -4.29 0.45 -8.14
CA VAL A 220 -3.47 0.40 -6.93
C VAL A 220 -2.55 1.61 -6.92
N LEU A 221 -2.57 2.42 -5.87
CA LEU A 221 -1.60 3.47 -5.63
C LEU A 221 -0.79 3.12 -4.38
N THR A 222 0.49 2.84 -4.56
CA THR A 222 1.33 2.29 -3.49
C THR A 222 2.76 2.82 -3.54
N GLN A 223 3.36 2.91 -2.34
CA GLN A 223 4.72 3.39 -2.09
C GLN A 223 5.60 2.29 -1.47
N HIS A 224 5.07 1.08 -1.35
CA HIS A 224 5.74 -0.02 -0.68
C HIS A 224 6.33 -1.01 -1.68
N THR A 225 7.46 -1.60 -1.28
CA THR A 225 8.07 -2.71 -1.98
C THR A 225 7.22 -3.97 -1.83
N ILE A 226 7.14 -4.77 -2.88
CA ILE A 226 6.56 -6.12 -2.83
C ILE A 226 7.66 -7.16 -2.96
N SER A 227 7.46 -8.32 -2.34
CA SER A 227 8.36 -9.46 -2.46
C SER A 227 7.59 -10.75 -2.26
N ARG A 228 7.57 -11.60 -3.30
CA ARG A 228 6.98 -12.94 -3.19
C ARG A 228 7.70 -13.80 -2.16
N GLN A 229 9.02 -13.66 -2.07
CA GLN A 229 9.83 -14.37 -1.08
C GLN A 229 9.45 -13.94 0.34
N ALA A 230 9.30 -12.65 0.61
CA ALA A 230 8.89 -12.19 1.94
C ALA A 230 7.50 -12.76 2.33
N THR A 231 6.57 -12.83 1.37
CA THR A 231 5.28 -13.48 1.63
C THR A 231 5.42 -14.98 1.86
N PHE A 232 6.24 -15.68 1.08
CA PHE A 232 6.51 -17.10 1.27
C PHE A 232 7.07 -17.39 2.67
N GLU A 233 8.08 -16.62 3.11
CA GLU A 233 8.67 -16.77 4.44
C GLU A 233 7.66 -16.49 5.57
N THR A 234 6.68 -15.62 5.34
CA THR A 234 5.59 -15.36 6.29
C THR A 234 4.69 -16.59 6.48
N TYR A 235 4.48 -17.38 5.43
CA TYR A 235 3.56 -18.53 5.42
C TYR A 235 4.24 -19.87 5.69
N LYS A 236 5.55 -20.00 5.44
CA LYS A 236 6.31 -21.26 5.52
C LYS A 236 6.13 -22.04 6.84
N GLY A 237 5.93 -21.34 7.95
CA GLY A 237 5.72 -21.95 9.28
C GLY A 237 4.26 -22.29 9.62
N GLN A 238 3.29 -21.97 8.75
CA GLN A 238 1.86 -22.09 9.05
C GLN A 238 1.27 -23.34 8.37
N ALA A 239 0.75 -24.28 9.17
CA ALA A 239 0.25 -25.56 8.68
C ALA A 239 -0.87 -25.42 7.63
N ASP A 240 -1.75 -24.44 7.81
CA ASP A 240 -2.87 -24.15 6.91
C ASP A 240 -2.45 -23.77 5.48
N TYR A 241 -1.20 -23.31 5.30
CA TYR A 241 -0.68 -22.89 4.00
C TYR A 241 0.11 -23.98 3.29
N ARG A 242 0.31 -25.15 3.90
CA ARG A 242 1.09 -26.22 3.27
C ARG A 242 0.33 -26.82 2.09
N ALA A 243 0.98 -26.95 0.94
CA ALA A 243 0.38 -27.53 -0.26
C ALA A 243 0.06 -29.03 -0.12
N ASP A 244 0.71 -29.71 0.82
CA ASP A 244 0.51 -31.14 1.12
C ASP A 244 -0.53 -31.40 2.21
N SER A 245 -1.17 -30.38 2.79
CA SER A 245 -2.31 -30.61 3.68
C SER A 245 -3.47 -31.21 2.87
N PRO A 246 -4.25 -32.16 3.42
CA PRO A 246 -5.24 -32.91 2.65
C PRO A 246 -6.21 -32.03 1.85
N ALA A 247 -6.83 -31.04 2.52
CA ALA A 247 -7.76 -30.13 1.86
C ALA A 247 -7.11 -29.28 0.75
N ASN A 248 -5.87 -28.80 0.98
CA ASN A 248 -5.11 -28.02 0.00
C ASN A 248 -4.68 -28.88 -1.19
N ALA A 249 -4.22 -30.10 -0.96
CA ALA A 249 -3.80 -31.02 -2.01
C ALA A 249 -4.96 -31.33 -2.97
N LEU A 250 -6.16 -31.59 -2.44
CA LEU A 250 -7.38 -31.82 -3.22
C LEU A 250 -7.78 -30.56 -4.02
N PHE A 251 -7.77 -29.39 -3.37
CA PHE A 251 -8.05 -28.12 -4.02
C PHE A 251 -7.09 -27.82 -5.19
N LEU A 252 -5.79 -28.07 -5.00
CA LEU A 252 -4.76 -27.82 -6.00
C LEU A 252 -4.87 -28.70 -7.25
N ARG A 253 -5.59 -29.83 -7.20
CA ARG A 253 -5.91 -30.63 -8.41
C ARG A 253 -6.73 -29.84 -9.43
N TYR A 254 -7.56 -28.90 -8.96
CA TYR A 254 -8.46 -28.10 -9.79
C TYR A 254 -7.97 -26.66 -9.98
N PHE A 255 -7.23 -26.13 -9.01
CA PHE A 255 -6.78 -24.73 -9.00
C PHE A 255 -5.26 -24.62 -8.75
N PRO A 256 -4.41 -25.15 -9.64
CA PRO A 256 -2.96 -25.22 -9.44
C PRO A 256 -2.27 -23.86 -9.36
N GLN A 257 -2.90 -22.78 -9.86
CA GLN A 257 -2.35 -21.42 -9.80
C GLN A 257 -2.13 -20.89 -8.37
N TYR A 258 -2.77 -21.51 -7.37
CA TYR A 258 -2.59 -21.16 -5.96
C TYR A 258 -1.31 -21.75 -5.37
N ARG A 259 -0.61 -22.66 -6.05
CA ARG A 259 0.63 -23.26 -5.54
C ARG A 259 1.84 -22.39 -5.85
N HIS A 260 2.76 -22.30 -4.89
CA HIS A 260 4.11 -21.80 -5.11
C HIS A 260 5.12 -22.69 -4.38
N ASP A 261 6.18 -23.08 -5.08
CA ASP A 261 7.23 -23.94 -4.56
C ASP A 261 8.52 -23.13 -4.40
N PHE A 262 9.14 -23.21 -3.21
CA PHE A 262 10.43 -22.57 -2.93
C PHE A 262 11.25 -23.43 -1.96
N HIS A 263 12.49 -23.75 -2.32
CA HIS A 263 13.39 -24.66 -1.57
C HIS A 263 12.69 -25.92 -1.04
N GLU A 264 12.08 -26.71 -1.95
CA GLU A 264 11.38 -27.98 -1.67
C GLU A 264 10.08 -27.86 -0.84
N VAL A 265 9.74 -26.67 -0.36
CA VAL A 265 8.48 -26.43 0.37
C VAL A 265 7.45 -25.87 -0.60
N GLY A 266 6.33 -26.57 -0.75
CA GLY A 266 5.16 -26.12 -1.50
C GLY A 266 4.14 -25.48 -0.58
N LEU A 267 3.69 -24.26 -0.90
CA LEU A 267 2.63 -23.56 -0.19
C LEU A 267 1.45 -23.23 -1.12
N VAL A 268 0.25 -23.15 -0.56
CA VAL A 268 -0.89 -22.47 -1.18
C VAL A 268 -0.89 -21.00 -0.81
N ARG A 269 -1.35 -20.12 -1.71
CA ARG A 269 -1.44 -18.68 -1.42
C ARG A 269 -2.46 -18.40 -0.32
N LEU A 270 -3.57 -19.11 -0.33
CA LEU A 270 -4.64 -19.05 0.66
C LEU A 270 -5.01 -20.47 1.07
N PRO A 271 -5.39 -20.71 2.34
CA PRO A 271 -5.97 -21.98 2.74
C PRO A 271 -7.17 -22.33 1.87
N ALA A 272 -7.30 -23.61 1.49
CA ALA A 272 -8.28 -24.03 0.50
C ALA A 272 -9.73 -23.64 0.79
N PRO A 273 -10.24 -23.64 2.05
CA PRO A 273 -11.58 -23.13 2.33
C PRO A 273 -11.80 -21.68 1.87
N GLN A 274 -10.83 -20.80 2.10
CA GLN A 274 -10.92 -19.39 1.68
C GLN A 274 -10.77 -19.26 0.17
N ALA A 275 -9.78 -19.94 -0.41
CA ALA A 275 -9.52 -19.92 -1.85
C ALA A 275 -10.72 -20.42 -2.65
N LEU A 276 -11.37 -21.50 -2.19
CA LEU A 276 -12.56 -22.07 -2.82
C LEU A 276 -13.76 -21.12 -2.75
N ALA A 277 -13.92 -20.38 -1.66
CA ALA A 277 -14.94 -19.34 -1.54
C ALA A 277 -14.68 -18.20 -2.54
N GLN A 278 -13.42 -17.78 -2.74
CA GLN A 278 -13.09 -16.81 -3.78
C GLN A 278 -13.41 -17.32 -5.19
N GLU A 279 -13.11 -18.59 -5.48
CA GLU A 279 -13.45 -19.19 -6.78
C GLU A 279 -14.97 -19.26 -6.98
N TRP A 280 -15.75 -19.62 -5.96
CA TRP A 280 -17.22 -19.64 -6.04
C TRP A 280 -17.81 -18.28 -6.45
N TRP A 281 -17.28 -17.20 -5.85
CA TRP A 281 -17.68 -15.82 -6.12
C TRP A 281 -17.04 -15.22 -7.38
N VAL A 282 -16.07 -15.92 -8.00
CA VAL A 282 -15.24 -15.43 -9.11
C VAL A 282 -14.47 -14.16 -8.70
N LEU A 283 -13.93 -14.17 -7.48
CA LEU A 283 -13.05 -13.15 -6.90
C LEU A 283 -11.57 -13.51 -7.08
N SER A 284 -11.26 -14.76 -7.44
CA SER A 284 -9.91 -15.28 -7.51
C SER A 284 -9.00 -14.46 -8.44
N MET A 285 -7.83 -14.08 -7.91
CA MET A 285 -6.76 -13.51 -8.73
C MET A 285 -6.25 -14.58 -9.70
N PRO A 286 -6.05 -14.26 -11.00
CA PRO A 286 -5.48 -15.21 -11.94
C PRO A 286 -4.07 -15.69 -11.54
N ARG A 287 -3.32 -14.83 -10.86
CA ARG A 287 -1.96 -15.10 -10.36
C ARG A 287 -1.89 -14.72 -8.87
N PRO A 288 -2.44 -15.54 -7.95
CA PRO A 288 -2.60 -15.21 -6.53
C PRO A 288 -1.31 -14.82 -5.81
N TRP A 289 -0.17 -15.36 -6.26
CA TRP A 289 1.15 -15.07 -5.69
C TRP A 289 1.73 -13.72 -6.13
N ILE A 290 1.15 -13.02 -7.11
CA ILE A 290 1.65 -11.73 -7.57
C ILE A 290 0.82 -10.64 -6.89
N ALA A 291 1.40 -10.01 -5.87
CA ALA A 291 0.82 -8.82 -5.24
C ALA A 291 0.69 -7.70 -6.27
N ASN A 292 -0.42 -6.96 -6.20
CA ASN A 292 -0.74 -5.88 -7.12
C ASN A 292 -0.74 -6.37 -8.59
N GLY A 293 -1.14 -7.63 -8.81
CA GLY A 293 -1.26 -8.27 -10.11
C GLY A 293 -2.63 -8.11 -10.77
N GLU A 294 -2.91 -8.92 -11.78
CA GLU A 294 -4.21 -8.94 -12.47
C GLU A 294 -5.38 -9.26 -11.53
N PRO A 295 -6.60 -8.77 -11.83
CA PRO A 295 -7.02 -8.05 -13.05
C PRO A 295 -7.00 -6.52 -12.92
N LEU A 296 -5.91 -5.93 -12.44
CA LEU A 296 -5.77 -4.47 -12.36
C LEU A 296 -5.78 -3.77 -13.71
N THR A 297 -6.28 -2.52 -13.69
CA THR A 297 -6.22 -1.60 -14.84
C THR A 297 -4.99 -0.70 -14.76
N GLY A 298 -4.48 -0.46 -13.55
CA GLY A 298 -3.26 0.29 -13.33
C GLY A 298 -2.66 0.04 -11.94
N VAL A 299 -1.34 0.14 -11.87
CA VAL A 299 -0.54 0.20 -10.65
C VAL A 299 0.29 1.48 -10.72
N TRP A 300 -0.06 2.43 -9.89
CA TRP A 300 0.60 3.72 -9.78
C TRP A 300 1.65 3.67 -8.69
N LEU A 301 2.89 3.95 -9.08
CA LEU A 301 4.07 3.78 -8.26
C LEU A 301 4.81 5.10 -8.09
N GLU A 302 5.52 5.22 -6.98
CA GLU A 302 6.29 6.40 -6.65
C GLU A 302 7.47 6.62 -7.62
N SER A 303 8.13 5.56 -8.09
CA SER A 303 9.40 5.71 -8.81
C SER A 303 9.67 4.61 -9.84
N ARG A 304 10.67 4.85 -10.69
CA ARG A 304 11.15 3.86 -11.67
C ARG A 304 11.77 2.64 -10.97
N TYR A 305 12.38 2.85 -9.81
CA TYR A 305 12.82 1.77 -8.93
C TYR A 305 11.68 0.82 -8.56
N LEU A 306 10.59 1.34 -8.01
CA LEU A 306 9.43 0.50 -7.68
C LEU A 306 8.83 -0.14 -8.93
N ALA A 307 8.77 0.58 -10.06
CA ALA A 307 8.31 0.00 -11.33
C ALA A 307 9.11 -1.23 -11.74
N GLN A 308 10.44 -1.17 -11.70
CA GLN A 308 11.29 -2.32 -12.03
C GLN A 308 11.13 -3.45 -11.01
N LEU A 309 11.01 -3.14 -9.72
CA LEU A 309 10.74 -4.15 -8.70
C LEU A 309 9.43 -4.89 -8.96
N TYR A 310 8.35 -4.15 -9.24
CA TYR A 310 7.04 -4.73 -9.54
C TYR A 310 7.06 -5.59 -10.81
N MET A 311 7.79 -5.16 -11.84
CA MET A 311 8.00 -5.97 -13.05
C MET A 311 8.73 -7.29 -12.74
N ARG A 312 9.76 -7.26 -11.88
CA ARG A 312 10.50 -8.47 -11.45
C ARG A 312 9.63 -9.42 -10.63
N GLU A 313 8.72 -8.87 -9.82
CA GLU A 313 7.73 -9.66 -9.08
C GLU A 313 6.58 -10.17 -9.97
N GLY A 314 6.53 -9.78 -11.24
CA GLY A 314 5.66 -10.35 -12.26
C GLY A 314 4.46 -9.49 -12.64
N VAL A 315 4.36 -8.26 -12.12
CA VAL A 315 3.34 -7.29 -12.54
C VAL A 315 3.61 -6.86 -13.98
N ARG A 316 2.58 -6.88 -14.83
CA ARG A 316 2.74 -6.56 -16.25
C ARG A 316 3.14 -5.09 -16.45
N PRO A 317 4.17 -4.80 -17.29
CA PRO A 317 4.61 -3.42 -17.53
C PRO A 317 3.51 -2.50 -18.05
N SER A 318 2.55 -3.04 -18.81
CA SER A 318 1.41 -2.29 -19.35
C SER A 318 0.53 -1.65 -18.28
N TYR A 319 0.51 -2.19 -17.06
CA TYR A 319 -0.27 -1.64 -15.94
C TYR A 319 0.49 -0.65 -15.09
N ILE A 320 1.82 -0.64 -15.17
CA ILE A 320 2.63 0.18 -14.28
C ILE A 320 2.68 1.61 -14.80
N ARG A 321 2.47 2.58 -13.91
CA ARG A 321 2.67 4.00 -14.15
C ARG A 321 3.45 4.61 -13.00
N VAL A 322 4.48 5.38 -13.32
CA VAL A 322 5.21 6.16 -12.31
C VAL A 322 4.52 7.51 -12.17
N VAL A 323 3.92 7.77 -11.01
CA VAL A 323 3.18 9.00 -10.73
C VAL A 323 3.87 9.87 -9.68
N GLY A 324 4.80 9.29 -8.91
CA GLY A 324 5.41 9.96 -7.77
C GLY A 324 4.63 9.77 -6.47
N SER A 325 4.98 10.57 -5.47
CA SER A 325 4.23 10.64 -4.21
C SER A 325 4.18 12.06 -3.66
N PRO A 326 3.20 12.38 -2.79
CA PRO A 326 3.25 13.62 -2.03
C PRO A 326 4.54 13.79 -1.20
N GLN A 327 5.23 12.71 -0.84
CA GLN A 327 6.50 12.79 -0.12
C GLN A 327 7.63 13.27 -1.04
N LEU A 328 7.68 12.81 -2.29
CA LEU A 328 8.62 13.35 -3.29
C LEU A 328 8.38 14.83 -3.56
N ASP A 329 7.13 15.30 -3.53
CA ASP A 329 6.85 16.74 -3.65
C ASP A 329 7.40 17.53 -2.45
N LYS A 330 7.28 17.01 -1.22
CA LYS A 330 7.89 17.63 -0.03
C LYS A 330 9.41 17.67 -0.15
N LEU A 331 10.05 16.59 -0.60
CA LEU A 331 11.50 16.56 -0.84
C LEU A 331 11.91 17.58 -1.91
N ALA A 332 11.16 17.66 -3.02
CA ALA A 332 11.42 18.61 -4.10
C ALA A 332 11.33 20.08 -3.63
N GLN A 333 10.39 20.39 -2.74
CA GLN A 333 10.27 21.72 -2.15
C GLN A 333 11.48 22.13 -1.32
N VAL A 334 12.14 21.18 -0.65
CA VAL A 334 13.34 21.44 0.16
C VAL A 334 14.57 21.69 -0.72
N ILE A 335 14.70 20.97 -1.84
CA ILE A 335 15.92 21.00 -2.68
C ILE A 335 15.97 22.20 -3.65
N ARG A 336 14.86 22.88 -3.93
CA ARG A 336 14.82 23.99 -4.89
C ARG A 336 15.49 25.27 -4.36
N PRO A 337 16.43 25.89 -5.10
CA PRO A 337 17.02 27.19 -4.76
C PRO A 337 16.08 28.30 -5.26
N PRO A 338 15.30 28.96 -4.39
CA PRO A 338 15.83 29.74 -3.25
C PRO A 338 15.58 29.12 -1.87
N VAL A 339 14.66 28.17 -1.76
CA VAL A 339 14.21 27.55 -0.50
C VAL A 339 15.35 26.80 0.22
N TYR A 340 16.27 26.20 -0.54
CA TYR A 340 17.44 25.49 0.00
C TYR A 340 18.39 26.40 0.82
N ALA A 341 18.45 27.70 0.50
CA ALA A 341 19.28 28.68 1.21
C ALA A 341 18.56 29.31 2.42
N GLU A 342 17.23 29.41 2.37
CA GLU A 342 16.42 30.03 3.44
C GLU A 342 16.00 29.03 4.53
N LYS A 343 15.77 27.74 4.22
CA LYS A 343 15.19 26.77 5.17
C LYS A 343 16.19 25.98 6.02
N SER A 344 16.99 26.76 6.71
CA SER A 344 17.62 26.40 7.99
C SER A 344 16.63 26.28 9.16
N GLU A 345 15.37 26.71 9.00
CA GLU A 345 14.38 26.77 10.07
C GLU A 345 13.98 25.39 10.61
N VAL A 346 13.67 24.41 9.75
CA VAL A 346 13.33 23.06 10.23
C VAL A 346 14.51 22.41 10.95
N LEU A 347 15.74 22.62 10.46
CA LEU A 347 16.94 22.14 11.13
C LEU A 347 17.13 22.84 12.49
N ARG A 348 16.93 24.16 12.56
CA ARG A 348 16.99 24.94 13.81
C ARG A 348 15.90 24.52 14.81
N GLU A 349 14.68 24.27 14.35
CA GLU A 349 13.56 23.77 15.18
C GLU A 349 13.92 22.47 15.90
N ILE A 350 14.70 21.60 15.24
CA ILE A 350 15.16 20.33 15.82
C ILE A 350 16.57 20.43 16.42
N GLY A 351 17.09 21.65 16.61
CA GLY A 351 18.37 21.91 17.27
C GLY A 351 19.62 21.57 16.44
N LEU A 352 19.49 21.43 15.12
CA LEU A 352 20.60 21.16 14.21
C LEU A 352 21.14 22.44 13.59
N ASP A 353 22.46 22.56 13.63
CA ASP A 353 23.21 23.59 12.93
C ASP A 353 23.41 23.17 11.47
N PRO A 354 22.85 23.89 10.48
CA PRO A 354 22.99 23.57 9.07
C PRO A 354 24.43 23.60 8.55
N SER A 355 25.35 24.27 9.28
CA SER A 355 26.77 24.33 8.91
C SER A 355 27.55 23.06 9.29
N GLN A 356 27.00 22.24 10.19
CA GLN A 356 27.67 21.02 10.66
C GLN A 356 27.20 19.80 9.86
N PRO A 357 28.11 18.91 9.45
CA PRO A 357 27.73 17.68 8.79
C PRO A 357 26.96 16.78 9.77
N PHE A 358 25.89 16.17 9.27
CA PHE A 358 25.17 15.14 10.01
C PHE A 358 24.74 14.00 9.10
N ILE A 359 24.59 12.81 9.69
CA ILE A 359 23.94 11.66 9.09
C ILE A 359 22.60 11.44 9.78
N VAL A 360 21.65 10.89 9.03
CA VAL A 360 20.39 10.40 9.61
C VAL A 360 20.52 8.90 9.84
N CYS A 361 20.00 8.40 10.95
CA CYS A 361 19.94 6.97 11.26
C CYS A 361 18.48 6.56 11.49
N ALA A 362 17.90 5.75 10.62
CA ALA A 362 16.66 5.04 10.93
C ALA A 362 17.00 3.82 11.78
N LEU A 363 16.49 3.79 13.00
CA LEU A 363 16.68 2.66 13.90
C LEU A 363 15.97 1.41 13.34
N PRO A 364 16.50 0.20 13.56
CA PRO A 364 15.87 -1.04 13.12
C PRO A 364 14.44 -1.18 13.66
N ALA A 365 13.53 -1.75 12.88
CA ALA A 365 12.18 -2.05 13.36
C ALA A 365 12.21 -3.20 14.38
N ASN A 366 11.34 -3.17 15.40
CA ASN A 366 11.25 -4.26 16.36
C ASN A 366 10.58 -5.50 15.73
N LEU A 367 11.37 -6.51 15.35
CA LEU A 367 10.89 -7.80 14.85
C LEU A 367 10.84 -8.89 15.93
N TYR A 368 11.21 -8.59 17.19
CA TYR A 368 11.23 -9.57 18.28
C TYR A 368 9.80 -9.87 18.79
N PRO A 369 9.56 -11.08 19.32
CA PRO A 369 10.42 -12.27 19.29
C PRO A 369 10.31 -13.04 17.97
N ARG A 370 9.45 -12.60 17.04
CA ARG A 370 9.12 -13.33 15.79
C ARG A 370 10.36 -13.58 14.93
N ARG A 371 11.28 -12.63 14.89
CA ARG A 371 12.58 -12.76 14.23
C ARG A 371 13.65 -12.06 15.06
N LYS A 372 14.62 -12.84 15.52
CA LYS A 372 15.78 -12.34 16.26
C LYS A 372 16.91 -12.00 15.30
N ALA A 373 17.63 -10.92 15.58
CA ALA A 373 18.94 -10.72 15.00
C ALA A 373 19.92 -11.66 15.72
N ASN A 374 20.80 -12.33 14.96
CA ASN A 374 21.60 -13.46 15.45
C ASN A 374 22.46 -13.13 16.70
N ARG A 375 22.83 -11.86 16.89
CA ARG A 375 23.75 -11.41 17.95
C ARG A 375 23.09 -10.95 19.25
N TRP A 376 21.81 -10.58 19.23
CA TRP A 376 21.14 -9.93 20.37
C TRP A 376 19.94 -10.73 20.86
N ASN A 377 19.78 -10.81 22.18
CA ASN A 377 18.70 -11.55 22.81
C ASN A 377 17.39 -10.78 22.82
N SER A 378 17.47 -9.44 22.83
CA SER A 378 16.32 -8.55 22.79
C SER A 378 16.49 -7.40 21.79
N TYR A 379 15.38 -6.72 21.51
CA TYR A 379 15.36 -5.52 20.67
C TYR A 379 16.10 -4.36 21.36
N GLU A 380 15.95 -4.23 22.68
CA GLU A 380 16.62 -3.21 23.47
C GLU A 380 18.14 -3.37 23.38
N GLU A 381 18.68 -4.57 23.56
CA GLU A 381 20.11 -4.86 23.39
C GLU A 381 20.60 -4.45 22.00
N LEU A 382 19.86 -4.81 20.95
CA LEU A 382 20.17 -4.44 19.57
C LEU A 382 20.25 -2.93 19.38
N VAL A 383 19.26 -2.18 19.87
CA VAL A 383 19.23 -0.71 19.74
C VAL A 383 20.35 -0.07 20.56
N CYS A 384 20.60 -0.58 21.77
CA CYS A 384 21.67 -0.06 22.64
C CYS A 384 23.04 -0.17 21.95
N ASP A 385 23.40 -1.33 21.43
CA ASP A 385 24.66 -1.52 20.71
C ASP A 385 24.76 -0.62 19.48
N TYR A 386 23.66 -0.46 18.76
CA TYR A 386 23.55 0.43 17.60
C TYR A 386 23.89 1.88 17.96
N LEU A 387 23.27 2.39 19.03
CA LEU A 387 23.49 3.74 19.54
C LEU A 387 24.91 3.92 20.05
N GLU A 388 25.48 2.93 20.73
CA GLU A 388 26.87 3.00 21.19
C GLU A 388 27.87 3.06 20.03
N GLN A 389 27.61 2.41 18.88
CA GLN A 389 28.47 2.61 17.70
C GLN A 389 28.35 4.03 17.15
N LEU A 390 27.13 4.57 17.09
CA LEU A 390 26.87 5.91 16.58
C LEU A 390 27.47 7.02 17.46
N ARG A 391 27.54 6.80 18.79
CA ARG A 391 28.15 7.73 19.75
C ARG A 391 29.65 7.89 19.56
N GLN A 392 30.33 6.95 18.89
CA GLN A 392 31.77 7.01 18.66
C GLN A 392 32.17 8.05 17.61
N LEU A 393 31.23 8.52 16.79
CA LEU A 393 31.46 9.54 15.77
C LEU A 393 31.72 10.91 16.42
N LYS A 394 32.84 11.55 16.07
CA LYS A 394 33.29 12.82 16.67
C LYS A 394 33.15 14.00 15.72
N HIS A 395 33.22 13.76 14.42
CA HIS A 395 33.32 14.77 13.37
C HIS A 395 32.01 14.94 12.59
N VAL A 396 31.04 14.05 12.80
CA VAL A 396 29.71 14.12 12.19
C VAL A 396 28.64 13.90 13.24
N ARG A 397 27.56 14.68 13.19
CA ARG A 397 26.40 14.50 14.08
C ARG A 397 25.52 13.35 13.62
N VAL A 398 24.85 12.69 14.56
CA VAL A 398 23.85 11.66 14.28
C VAL A 398 22.48 12.15 14.70
N VAL A 399 21.50 11.97 13.82
CA VAL A 399 20.09 12.27 14.08
C VAL A 399 19.29 11.00 13.87
N CYS A 400 18.61 10.53 14.91
CA CYS A 400 17.79 9.33 14.83
C CYS A 400 16.41 9.64 14.23
N ALA A 401 16.04 8.96 13.16
CA ALA A 401 14.69 9.01 12.61
C ALA A 401 13.86 7.88 13.23
N LEU A 402 12.84 8.24 14.00
CA LEU A 402 11.92 7.27 14.60
C LEU A 402 10.86 6.82 13.59
N HIS A 403 10.62 5.52 13.53
CA HIS A 403 9.47 4.97 12.81
C HIS A 403 8.16 5.47 13.45
N PRO A 404 7.08 5.71 12.69
CA PRO A 404 5.79 6.12 13.27
C PRO A 404 5.25 5.14 14.32
N SER A 405 5.55 3.84 14.16
CA SER A 405 5.19 2.80 15.13
C SER A 405 6.22 2.59 16.26
N ALA A 406 7.24 3.46 16.36
CA ALA A 406 8.21 3.39 17.44
C ALA A 406 7.49 3.54 18.78
N GLN A 407 7.73 2.58 19.68
CA GLN A 407 7.17 2.59 21.03
C GLN A 407 7.74 3.75 21.84
N GLU A 408 6.98 4.19 22.84
CA GLU A 408 7.37 5.26 23.77
C GLU A 408 8.70 4.96 24.48
N SER A 409 8.93 3.69 24.82
CA SER A 409 10.20 3.19 25.37
C SER A 409 11.43 3.52 24.52
N LEU A 410 11.30 3.55 23.18
CA LEU A 410 12.40 3.91 22.31
C LEU A 410 12.71 5.42 22.35
N THR A 411 11.67 6.24 22.50
CA THR A 411 11.80 7.68 22.70
C THR A 411 12.52 7.96 24.02
N GLU A 412 12.04 7.35 25.11
CA GLU A 412 12.66 7.46 26.44
C GLU A 412 14.14 7.04 26.42
N LEU A 413 14.46 5.97 25.69
CA LEU A 413 15.84 5.49 25.53
C LEU A 413 16.74 6.52 24.82
N LEU A 414 16.24 7.16 23.77
CA LEU A 414 16.98 8.20 23.05
C LEU A 414 17.18 9.44 23.90
N GLU A 415 16.16 9.85 24.66
CA GLU A 415 16.22 10.99 25.58
C GLU A 415 17.20 10.73 26.73
N ALA A 416 17.12 9.56 27.38
CA ALA A 416 18.05 9.15 28.43
C ALA A 416 19.50 9.12 27.95
N ARG A 417 19.72 8.80 26.67
CA ARG A 417 21.04 8.81 26.02
C ARG A 417 21.37 10.12 25.30
N GLN A 418 20.52 11.13 25.38
CA GLN A 418 20.74 12.44 24.75
C GLN A 418 21.02 12.34 23.24
N PHE A 419 20.40 11.39 22.56
CA PHE A 419 20.47 11.30 21.09
C PHE A 419 19.43 12.22 20.47
N PRO A 420 19.82 13.14 19.57
CA PRO A 420 18.86 13.93 18.80
C PRO A 420 17.99 13.00 17.95
N TYR A 421 16.68 13.24 17.93
CA TYR A 421 15.76 12.44 17.15
C TYR A 421 14.66 13.27 16.49
N ILE A 422 14.08 12.71 15.43
CA ILE A 422 12.94 13.29 14.71
C ILE A 422 11.81 12.26 14.58
N ARG A 423 10.57 12.74 14.69
CA ARG A 423 9.35 11.98 14.43
C ARG A 423 8.58 12.66 13.30
N GLY A 424 8.24 11.93 12.24
CA GLY A 424 7.40 12.41 11.12
C GLY A 424 7.98 13.50 10.22
N LYS A 425 9.14 14.10 10.54
CA LYS A 425 9.77 15.19 9.76
C LYS A 425 10.85 14.72 8.77
N LEU A 426 10.94 13.42 8.47
CA LEU A 426 12.03 12.87 7.65
C LEU A 426 12.18 13.57 6.28
N PRO A 427 11.13 13.83 5.48
CA PRO A 427 11.28 14.51 4.19
C PRO A 427 11.86 15.93 4.30
N ALA A 428 11.71 16.59 5.45
CA ALA A 428 12.25 17.93 5.66
C ALA A 428 13.73 17.92 6.07
N VAL A 429 14.24 16.81 6.61
CA VAL A 429 15.60 16.68 7.14
C VAL A 429 16.52 15.92 6.18
N LEU A 430 15.99 14.87 5.55
CA LEU A 430 16.75 13.93 4.73
C LEU A 430 17.53 14.60 3.59
N PRO A 431 17.00 15.59 2.86
CA PRO A 431 17.76 16.27 1.80
C PRO A 431 19.06 16.95 2.24
N HIS A 432 19.21 17.28 3.53
CA HIS A 432 20.38 17.96 4.07
C HIS A 432 21.44 16.99 4.61
N ALA A 433 21.09 15.72 4.79
CA ALA A 433 21.96 14.71 5.37
C ALA A 433 23.15 14.38 4.45
N LYS A 434 24.26 13.95 5.05
CA LYS A 434 25.45 13.50 4.31
C LYS A 434 25.44 12.03 3.95
N ALA A 435 24.74 11.23 4.74
CA ALA A 435 24.46 9.82 4.51
C ALA A 435 23.20 9.44 5.27
N TYR A 436 22.58 8.35 4.86
CA TYR A 436 21.44 7.77 5.57
C TYR A 436 21.72 6.31 5.95
N LEU A 437 21.84 6.06 7.25
CA LEU A 437 21.94 4.71 7.80
C LEU A 437 20.54 4.16 8.05
N ILE A 438 20.27 2.97 7.52
CA ILE A 438 18.99 2.28 7.66
C ILE A 438 19.19 0.80 7.97
N SER A 439 18.11 0.14 8.38
CA SER A 439 17.99 -1.31 8.42
C SER A 439 16.73 -1.74 7.66
N GLY A 440 16.86 -2.04 6.36
CA GLY A 440 15.77 -2.56 5.54
C GLY A 440 14.57 -1.61 5.37
N SER A 441 14.80 -0.29 5.31
CA SER A 441 13.73 0.71 5.20
C SER A 441 13.48 1.16 3.76
N SER A 442 12.20 1.27 3.36
CA SER A 442 11.79 1.84 2.06
C SER A 442 12.15 3.32 1.92
N THR A 443 12.28 4.05 3.03
CA THR A 443 12.71 5.46 3.02
C THR A 443 14.14 5.66 2.50
N GLY A 444 14.93 4.59 2.35
CA GLY A 444 16.22 4.65 1.66
C GLY A 444 16.08 5.12 0.21
N ALA A 445 14.98 4.79 -0.47
CA ALA A 445 14.72 5.31 -1.81
C ALA A 445 14.57 6.84 -1.83
N TRP A 446 14.00 7.44 -0.78
CA TRP A 446 13.90 8.90 -0.66
C TRP A 446 15.27 9.56 -0.50
N ALA A 447 16.18 8.95 0.26
CA ALA A 447 17.54 9.44 0.41
C ALA A 447 18.26 9.42 -0.95
N LEU A 448 18.17 8.30 -1.66
CA LEU A 448 18.77 8.16 -2.98
C LEU A 448 18.16 9.14 -3.99
N ALA A 449 16.85 9.39 -3.95
CA ALA A 449 16.19 10.42 -4.75
C ALA A 449 16.72 11.83 -4.47
N CYS A 450 17.18 12.09 -3.24
CA CYS A 450 17.86 13.33 -2.87
C CYS A 450 19.37 13.35 -3.23
N GLY A 451 19.90 12.26 -3.78
CA GLY A 451 21.34 12.08 -4.00
C GLY A 451 22.13 11.86 -2.72
N VAL A 452 21.48 11.46 -1.62
CA VAL A 452 22.10 11.10 -0.35
C VAL A 452 22.43 9.61 -0.37
N PRO A 453 23.69 9.21 -0.16
CA PRO A 453 24.08 7.81 -0.16
C PRO A 453 23.46 7.06 1.02
N VAL A 454 23.15 5.78 0.80
CA VAL A 454 22.48 4.91 1.78
C VAL A 454 23.44 3.85 2.27
N ILE A 455 23.50 3.67 3.59
CA ILE A 455 24.17 2.55 4.23
C ILE A 455 23.07 1.68 4.83
N ASN A 456 22.90 0.47 4.29
CA ASN A 456 21.87 -0.46 4.71
C ASN A 456 22.50 -1.55 5.57
N TYR A 457 22.32 -1.49 6.89
CA TYR A 457 22.72 -2.57 7.75
C TYR A 457 21.58 -3.59 7.89
N ASP A 458 21.72 -4.72 7.21
CA ASP A 458 20.76 -5.83 7.20
C ASP A 458 20.90 -6.67 8.48
N VAL A 459 20.57 -6.06 9.61
CA VAL A 459 20.76 -6.62 10.96
C VAL A 459 19.97 -7.91 11.21
N TYR A 460 18.88 -8.11 10.46
CA TYR A 460 18.00 -9.29 10.53
C TYR A 460 18.27 -10.31 9.40
N GLU A 461 19.27 -10.04 8.56
CA GLU A 461 19.64 -10.87 7.40
C GLU A 461 18.42 -11.19 6.52
N LEU A 462 17.59 -10.17 6.25
CA LEU A 462 16.39 -10.30 5.41
C LEU A 462 16.75 -10.40 3.93
N GLY A 463 17.96 -9.97 3.55
CA GLY A 463 18.38 -9.91 2.15
C GLY A 463 17.66 -8.82 1.36
N HIS A 464 17.01 -7.86 2.02
CA HIS A 464 16.33 -6.76 1.34
C HIS A 464 17.36 -5.83 0.68
N GLN A 465 17.35 -5.80 -0.65
CA GLN A 465 18.18 -4.92 -1.46
C GLN A 465 17.35 -3.76 -2.00
N LEU A 466 17.75 -2.52 -1.68
CA LEU A 466 17.18 -1.32 -2.31
C LEU A 466 17.67 -1.11 -3.75
N GLY A 467 18.74 -1.80 -4.14
CA GLY A 467 19.37 -1.62 -5.43
C GLY A 467 20.83 -2.05 -5.36
N PRO A 468 21.52 -1.99 -6.50
CA PRO A 468 22.90 -2.42 -6.59
C PRO A 468 23.85 -1.30 -6.10
N GLU A 469 25.09 -1.65 -5.76
CA GLU A 469 26.04 -0.76 -5.08
C GLU A 469 26.43 0.48 -5.93
N GLU A 470 26.41 0.34 -7.26
CA GLU A 470 26.63 1.41 -8.22
C GLU A 470 25.61 2.55 -8.15
N HIS A 471 24.50 2.35 -7.43
CA HIS A 471 23.50 3.37 -7.18
C HIS A 471 23.79 4.21 -5.91
N GLY A 472 24.90 3.97 -5.21
CA GLY A 472 25.25 4.71 -3.99
C GLY A 472 24.66 4.09 -2.72
N ILE A 473 24.45 2.77 -2.74
CA ILE A 473 23.99 1.98 -1.59
C ILE A 473 25.16 1.10 -1.13
N TYR A 474 25.43 1.03 0.18
CA TYR A 474 26.37 0.07 0.75
C TYR A 474 25.65 -0.83 1.74
N THR A 475 25.57 -2.14 1.47
CA THR A 475 24.84 -3.08 2.34
C THR A 475 25.79 -3.87 3.22
N ILE A 476 25.55 -3.83 4.53
CA ILE A 476 26.36 -4.42 5.59
C ILE A 476 25.58 -5.55 6.23
N ARG A 477 26.25 -6.63 6.63
CA ARG A 477 25.64 -7.74 7.38
C ARG A 477 26.28 -8.02 8.73
N ARG A 478 27.46 -7.45 8.99
CA ARG A 478 28.24 -7.71 10.20
C ARG A 478 28.47 -6.42 10.97
N LEU A 479 28.43 -6.50 12.30
CA LEU A 479 28.64 -5.34 13.17
C LEU A 479 30.05 -4.76 13.02
N GLU A 480 31.04 -5.61 12.80
CA GLU A 480 32.44 -5.21 12.61
C GLU A 480 32.59 -4.34 11.36
N GLU A 481 31.91 -4.72 10.28
CA GLU A 481 31.86 -3.93 9.03
C GLU A 481 31.08 -2.62 9.21
N LEU A 482 30.03 -2.62 10.04
CA LEU A 482 29.35 -1.36 10.41
C LEU A 482 30.33 -0.40 11.08
N ARG A 483 31.14 -0.88 12.04
CA ARG A 483 32.14 -0.06 12.73
C ARG A 483 33.15 0.54 11.76
N GLU A 484 33.67 -0.27 10.84
CA GLU A 484 34.60 0.20 9.80
C GLU A 484 33.98 1.30 8.94
N VAL A 485 32.74 1.10 8.47
CA VAL A 485 32.03 2.09 7.66
C VAL A 485 31.73 3.38 8.43
N LEU A 486 31.33 3.27 9.70
CA LEU A 486 31.10 4.44 10.55
C LEU A 486 32.40 5.21 10.78
N GLN A 487 33.51 4.52 11.02
CA GLN A 487 34.81 5.17 11.14
C GLN A 487 35.24 5.85 9.84
N ASP A 488 35.04 5.22 8.68
CA ASP A 488 35.32 5.80 7.37
C ASP A 488 34.53 7.10 7.12
N ILE A 489 33.28 7.17 7.62
CA ILE A 489 32.44 8.37 7.57
C ILE A 489 32.97 9.44 8.52
N ASP A 490 33.37 9.09 9.73
CA ASP A 490 33.92 10.07 10.68
C ASP A 490 35.21 10.69 10.16
N ASP A 491 36.12 9.84 9.66
CA ASP A 491 37.39 10.23 9.02
C ASP A 491 37.15 11.16 7.81
N TYR A 492 36.03 11.02 7.09
CA TYR A 492 35.63 11.91 6.00
C TYR A 492 35.45 13.37 6.43
N PHE A 493 34.82 13.54 7.59
CA PHE A 493 34.49 14.85 8.14
C PHE A 493 35.56 15.40 9.08
N ALA A 494 36.61 14.62 9.36
CA ALA A 494 37.76 15.08 10.14
C ALA A 494 38.45 16.32 9.50
N PRO A 495 39.09 17.18 10.30
CA PRO A 495 39.87 18.32 9.81
C PRO A 495 40.97 17.92 8.80
N VAL A 496 41.34 18.88 7.93
CA VAL A 496 42.15 18.67 6.71
C VAL A 496 43.48 17.93 6.94
N GLU A 497 44.11 18.07 8.10
CA GLU A 497 45.39 17.41 8.43
C GLU A 497 45.27 15.88 8.61
N GLY A 498 44.06 15.32 8.70
CA GLY A 498 43.80 13.87 8.83
C GLY A 498 43.00 13.25 7.69
N ARG A 499 42.64 14.01 6.65
CA ARG A 499 41.72 13.55 5.61
C ARG A 499 42.40 12.52 4.68
N LYS A 500 42.03 11.23 4.82
CA LYS A 500 42.43 10.19 3.86
C LYS A 500 41.88 10.50 2.46
N LYS A 501 42.74 10.49 1.43
CA LYS A 501 42.42 10.95 0.06
C LYS A 501 41.44 10.08 -0.74
N THR A 502 40.93 8.97 -0.21
CA THR A 502 39.98 8.09 -0.89
C THR A 502 38.78 7.88 0.00
N HIS A 503 37.63 8.39 -0.41
CA HIS A 503 36.47 8.44 0.46
C HIS A 503 35.31 7.71 -0.20
N ARG A 504 35.15 6.43 0.20
CA ARG A 504 33.99 5.58 -0.13
C ARG A 504 32.68 6.37 -0.08
N LEU A 505 32.50 7.23 0.93
CA LEU A 505 31.33 8.08 1.06
C LEU A 505 31.14 9.08 -0.10
N ALA A 506 32.21 9.72 -0.57
CA ALA A 506 32.13 10.64 -1.72
C ALA A 506 31.77 9.91 -3.01
N GLU A 507 32.33 8.71 -3.23
CA GLU A 507 31.96 7.87 -4.37
C GLU A 507 30.50 7.43 -4.29
N LEU A 508 30.06 6.96 -3.13
CA LEU A 508 28.65 6.60 -2.90
C LEU A 508 27.74 7.81 -3.14
N ALA A 509 28.10 9.00 -2.68
CA ALA A 509 27.32 10.22 -2.90
C ALA A 509 27.26 10.60 -4.39
N GLN A 510 28.36 10.47 -5.13
CA GLN A 510 28.38 10.74 -6.57
C GLN A 510 27.48 9.74 -7.33
N ARG A 511 27.55 8.46 -6.96
CA ARG A 511 26.69 7.38 -7.48
C ARG A 511 25.22 7.64 -7.16
N ALA A 512 24.89 7.98 -5.92
CA ALA A 512 23.53 8.33 -5.51
C ALA A 512 22.98 9.51 -6.32
N LYS A 513 23.74 10.59 -6.49
CA LYS A 513 23.36 11.73 -7.34
C LYS A 513 23.12 11.34 -8.79
N LYS A 514 23.99 10.51 -9.37
CA LYS A 514 23.85 10.02 -10.75
C LYS A 514 22.55 9.23 -10.95
N HIS A 515 22.12 8.49 -9.94
CA HIS A 515 20.95 7.60 -10.00
C HIS A 515 19.71 8.17 -9.30
N ALA A 516 19.73 9.42 -8.83
CA ALA A 516 18.66 10.00 -8.02
C ALA A 516 17.27 9.91 -8.67
N ALA A 517 17.15 10.32 -9.94
CA ALA A 517 15.89 10.29 -10.68
C ALA A 517 15.30 8.87 -10.87
N TYR A 518 16.11 7.82 -10.75
CA TYR A 518 15.63 6.44 -10.78
C TYR A 518 14.82 6.10 -9.53
N TYR A 519 15.21 6.63 -8.36
CA TYR A 519 14.55 6.41 -7.09
C TYR A 519 13.41 7.39 -6.80
N GLY A 520 13.42 8.57 -7.43
CA GLY A 520 12.32 9.52 -7.36
C GLY A 520 12.58 10.77 -8.19
N GLU A 521 11.59 11.20 -8.98
CA GLU A 521 11.67 12.45 -9.72
C GLU A 521 11.21 13.60 -8.80
N LEU A 522 12.15 14.46 -8.38
CA LEU A 522 11.90 15.57 -7.47
C LEU A 522 11.46 16.83 -8.22
N ASP A 523 10.41 16.70 -9.03
CA ASP A 523 9.87 17.78 -9.87
C ASP A 523 8.70 18.54 -9.22
N GLY A 524 8.29 18.17 -8.01
CA GLY A 524 7.22 18.83 -7.26
C GLY A 524 5.86 18.76 -7.93
N ARG A 525 5.63 17.77 -8.82
CA ARG A 525 4.39 17.61 -9.61
C ARG A 525 3.71 16.27 -9.39
N CYS A 526 4.10 15.51 -8.36
CA CYS A 526 3.53 14.20 -8.10
C CYS A 526 2.04 14.30 -7.77
N MET A 527 1.64 15.28 -6.96
CA MET A 527 0.24 15.48 -6.62
C MET A 527 -0.60 15.89 -7.82
N GLU A 528 -0.06 16.76 -8.68
CA GLU A 528 -0.73 17.14 -9.93
C GLU A 528 -0.99 15.90 -10.81
N ARG A 529 0.00 15.01 -10.95
CA ARG A 529 -0.14 13.74 -11.67
C ARG A 529 -1.21 12.83 -11.07
N ILE A 530 -1.19 12.64 -9.75
CA ILE A 530 -2.14 11.76 -9.05
C ILE A 530 -3.57 12.29 -9.19
N ILE A 531 -3.78 13.58 -8.89
CA ILE A 531 -5.11 14.22 -8.96
C ILE A 531 -5.63 14.26 -10.40
N GLY A 532 -4.78 14.67 -11.35
CA GLY A 532 -5.12 14.64 -12.78
C GLY A 532 -5.49 13.23 -13.24
N GLY A 533 -4.75 12.22 -12.78
CA GLY A 533 -5.04 10.81 -13.02
C GLY A 533 -6.41 10.40 -12.53
N ILE A 534 -6.75 10.68 -11.26
CA ILE A 534 -8.04 10.32 -10.66
C ILE A 534 -9.19 10.99 -11.42
N CYS A 535 -9.08 12.28 -11.70
CA CYS A 535 -10.08 13.02 -12.47
C CYS A 535 -10.30 12.38 -13.84
N GLU A 536 -9.22 11.99 -14.52
CA GLU A 536 -9.32 11.36 -15.85
C GLU A 536 -9.97 9.97 -15.81
N LEU A 537 -9.69 9.18 -14.77
CA LEU A 537 -10.36 7.89 -14.54
C LEU A 537 -11.86 8.04 -14.26
N ILE A 538 -12.28 9.12 -13.62
CA ILE A 538 -13.70 9.38 -13.38
C ILE A 538 -14.38 9.80 -14.68
N ARG A 539 -13.77 10.70 -15.46
CA ARG A 539 -14.36 11.22 -16.70
C ARG A 539 -14.59 10.16 -17.76
N ARG A 540 -13.67 9.20 -17.92
CA ARG A 540 -13.74 8.22 -18.99
C ARG A 540 -14.66 7.03 -18.65
N ARG A 541 -15.38 7.05 -17.50
CA ARG A 541 -16.17 5.92 -16.99
C ARG A 541 -17.04 5.30 -18.08
N ILE A 542 -16.88 3.99 -18.32
CA ILE A 542 -17.69 3.28 -19.31
C ILE A 542 -18.97 2.80 -18.62
N PRO A 543 -20.17 3.17 -19.11
CA PRO A 543 -21.41 2.61 -18.60
C PRO A 543 -21.44 1.10 -18.86
N VAL A 544 -21.62 0.30 -17.81
CA VAL A 544 -21.90 -1.13 -17.92
C VAL A 544 -23.38 -1.35 -17.61
N PRO A 545 -24.13 -2.13 -18.42
CA PRO A 545 -25.51 -2.44 -18.10
C PRO A 545 -25.63 -3.10 -16.73
N SER A 546 -26.42 -2.49 -15.84
CA SER A 546 -26.70 -3.07 -14.54
C SER A 546 -27.51 -4.35 -14.70
N ASP A 547 -27.00 -5.46 -14.16
CA ASP A 547 -27.65 -6.77 -14.19
C ASP A 547 -28.14 -7.15 -12.78
N LYS A 548 -29.11 -6.38 -12.28
CA LYS A 548 -29.67 -6.54 -10.93
C LYS A 548 -30.23 -7.95 -10.70
N GLN A 549 -30.97 -8.48 -11.66
CA GLN A 549 -31.56 -9.83 -11.59
C GLN A 549 -30.48 -10.90 -11.42
N ARG A 550 -29.34 -10.78 -12.12
CA ARG A 550 -28.23 -11.72 -11.93
C ARG A 550 -27.59 -11.61 -10.55
N LYS A 551 -27.38 -10.38 -10.04
CA LYS A 551 -26.82 -10.17 -8.70
C LYS A 551 -27.71 -10.83 -7.64
N GLU A 552 -29.03 -10.67 -7.73
CA GLU A 552 -30.01 -11.31 -6.85
C GLU A 552 -30.00 -12.83 -6.99
N ARG A 553 -29.96 -13.36 -8.21
CA ARG A 553 -29.86 -14.81 -8.47
C ARG A 553 -28.62 -15.42 -7.85
N GLU A 554 -27.48 -14.74 -7.93
CA GLU A 554 -26.24 -15.19 -7.31
C GLU A 554 -26.34 -15.24 -5.79
N ILE A 555 -26.90 -14.20 -5.16
CA ILE A 555 -27.12 -14.18 -3.71
C ILE A 555 -28.01 -15.36 -3.30
N GLY A 556 -29.11 -15.59 -4.01
CA GLY A 556 -30.01 -16.73 -3.76
C GLY A 556 -29.32 -18.09 -3.89
N GLN A 557 -28.42 -18.24 -4.87
CA GLN A 557 -27.61 -19.46 -5.03
C GLN A 557 -26.62 -19.65 -3.88
N CYS A 558 -25.97 -18.59 -3.39
CA CYS A 558 -25.11 -18.66 -2.20
C CYS A 558 -25.91 -19.11 -0.99
N GLN A 559 -27.06 -18.46 -0.73
CA GLN A 559 -27.91 -18.78 0.42
C GLN A 559 -28.44 -20.21 0.38
N ALA A 560 -28.76 -20.74 -0.82
CA ALA A 560 -29.11 -22.14 -0.99
C ALA A 560 -27.93 -23.07 -0.63
N LEU A 561 -26.72 -22.77 -1.10
CA LEU A 561 -25.52 -23.53 -0.76
C LEU A 561 -25.21 -23.48 0.74
N LEU A 562 -25.22 -22.30 1.37
CA LEU A 562 -25.00 -22.14 2.81
C LEU A 562 -26.00 -22.96 3.64
N ARG A 563 -27.29 -23.00 3.26
CA ARG A 563 -28.28 -23.85 3.93
C ARG A 563 -27.93 -25.34 3.82
N LYS A 564 -27.50 -25.81 2.65
CA LYS A 564 -27.03 -27.19 2.44
C LYS A 564 -25.80 -27.50 3.30
N LEU A 565 -24.79 -26.62 3.30
CA LEU A 565 -23.58 -26.80 4.10
C LEU A 565 -23.90 -26.88 5.60
N ARG A 566 -24.75 -25.97 6.10
CA ARG A 566 -25.19 -25.96 7.51
C ARG A 566 -25.95 -27.24 7.90
N SER A 567 -26.75 -27.82 7.00
CA SER A 567 -27.42 -29.10 7.30
C SER A 567 -26.46 -30.29 7.39
N VAL A 568 -25.31 -30.25 6.70
CA VAL A 568 -24.27 -31.27 6.81
C VAL A 568 -23.48 -31.09 8.11
N ILE A 569 -23.16 -29.85 8.46
CA ILE A 569 -22.40 -29.50 9.68
C ILE A 569 -23.19 -29.77 10.96
N ALA A 570 -24.52 -29.59 10.94
CA ALA A 570 -25.37 -29.67 12.13
C ALA A 570 -25.75 -31.10 12.55
N VAL A 571 -25.34 -32.14 11.81
CA VAL A 571 -25.55 -33.53 12.23
C VAL A 571 -24.55 -33.83 13.36
N PRO A 572 -25.00 -34.05 14.61
CA PRO A 572 -24.09 -34.47 15.67
C PRO A 572 -23.54 -35.86 15.30
N GLY A 573 -22.23 -35.96 15.14
CA GLY A 573 -21.52 -37.24 15.07
C GLY A 573 -21.50 -37.96 16.41
#